data_AF-W5T326-F1
#
_entry.id   AF-W5T326-F1
#
_cell.length_a   1.000
_cell.length_b   1.000
_cell.length_c   1.000
_cell.angle_alpha   90.00
_cell.angle_beta   90.00
_cell.angle_gamma   90.00
#
_symmetry.space_group_name_H-M   'P 1'
#
loop_
_entity.id
_entity.type
_entity.pdbx_description
1 polymer ?
#
loop_
_entity_poly.entity_id
_entity_poly.type
_entity_poly.pdbx_seq_one_letter_code
_entity_poly.pdbx_strand_id
1 'polypeptide(L)'
;SLFNSNDIANCIRNLDKHKLTSIHTYKINYIAKHIFNFRITTKQILLIYSLIIKSKATLNNISYNHTHNIILERKPCILNLYDKIQYIKSFYLLKLNKNNLNHYKNNSNQTLATIATLVENFFSEHRSNKNLRTLKSYINLHLKKLGINYKYTNRIQHQLFSNIFLH
;
A
#
# COMPACT_ATOMS: atom_id res chain seq x y z
N SER A 1 -17.04 15.82 8.07
CA SER A 1 -16.53 14.74 8.97
C SER A 1 -15.46 13.96 8.21
N LEU A 2 -14.36 13.60 8.87
CA LEU A 2 -13.38 12.64 8.31
C LEU A 2 -14.03 11.24 8.33
N PHE A 3 -14.65 10.88 7.20
CA PHE A 3 -15.41 9.64 6.93
C PHE A 3 -16.65 9.37 7.82
N ASN A 4 -17.63 8.66 7.28
CA ASN A 4 -18.80 8.20 8.02
C ASN A 4 -18.38 7.06 8.96
N SER A 5 -18.78 7.13 10.23
CA SER A 5 -18.48 6.10 11.24
C SER A 5 -19.00 4.72 10.84
N ASN A 6 -20.12 4.65 10.11
CA ASN A 6 -20.67 3.40 9.62
C ASN A 6 -19.78 2.74 8.55
N ASP A 7 -19.17 3.54 7.67
CA ASP A 7 -18.26 3.02 6.63
C ASP A 7 -17.00 2.45 7.26
N ILE A 8 -16.44 3.15 8.27
CA ILE A 8 -15.29 2.66 9.04
C ILE A 8 -15.63 1.36 9.76
N ALA A 9 -16.80 1.30 10.43
CA ALA A 9 -17.23 0.10 11.13
C ALA A 9 -17.46 -1.09 10.19
N ASN A 10 -18.01 -0.85 8.99
CA ASN A 10 -18.17 -1.85 7.94
C ASN A 10 -16.81 -2.34 7.45
N CYS A 11 -15.85 -1.43 7.18
CA CYS A 11 -14.49 -1.80 6.79
C CYS A 11 -13.83 -2.69 7.86
N ILE A 12 -13.92 -2.33 9.15
CA ILE A 12 -13.35 -3.11 10.26
C ILE A 12 -14.01 -4.49 10.36
N ARG A 13 -15.35 -4.56 10.25
CA ARG A 13 -16.09 -5.83 10.30
C ARG A 13 -15.73 -6.77 9.15
N ASN A 14 -15.43 -6.21 7.98
CA ASN A 14 -15.02 -6.96 6.79
C ASN A 14 -13.53 -7.36 6.80
N LEU A 15 -12.75 -6.95 7.80
CA LEU A 15 -11.39 -7.45 7.95
C LEU A 15 -11.42 -8.93 8.35
N ASP A 16 -10.67 -9.74 7.60
CA ASP A 16 -10.47 -11.16 7.87
C ASP A 16 -9.77 -11.34 9.23
N LYS A 17 -10.56 -11.63 10.27
CA LYS A 17 -10.11 -11.72 11.66
C LYS A 17 -9.04 -12.80 11.86
N HIS A 18 -9.10 -13.89 11.09
CA HIS A 18 -8.11 -14.98 11.16
C HIS A 18 -6.76 -14.56 10.56
N LYS A 19 -6.76 -13.70 9.53
CA LYS A 19 -5.51 -13.10 9.03
C LYS A 19 -4.96 -12.07 10.01
N LEU A 20 -5.82 -11.27 10.64
CA LEU A 20 -5.40 -10.22 11.59
C LEU A 20 -4.59 -10.76 12.77
N THR A 21 -5.00 -11.89 13.36
CA THR A 21 -4.30 -12.51 14.50
C THR A 21 -2.90 -13.00 14.16
N SER A 22 -2.62 -13.26 12.87
CA SER A 22 -1.30 -13.67 12.38
C SER A 22 -0.34 -12.50 12.09
N ILE A 23 -0.83 -11.25 12.13
CA ILE A 23 -0.02 -10.08 11.82
C ILE A 23 0.71 -9.60 13.07
N HIS A 24 2.03 -9.80 13.09
CA HIS A 24 2.85 -9.27 14.18
C HIS A 24 2.79 -7.74 14.28
N THR A 25 2.80 -7.25 15.52
CA THR A 25 2.75 -5.82 15.88
C THR A 25 3.85 -4.99 15.23
N TYR A 26 5.04 -5.56 14.98
CA TYR A 26 6.13 -4.85 14.30
C TYR A 26 5.77 -4.49 12.85
N LYS A 27 4.99 -5.33 12.14
CA LYS A 27 4.53 -5.03 10.77
C LYS A 27 3.55 -3.86 10.77
N ILE A 28 2.68 -3.83 11.78
CA ILE A 28 1.71 -2.74 11.97
C ILE A 28 2.45 -1.43 12.28
N ASN A 29 3.42 -1.47 13.20
CA ASN A 29 4.26 -0.31 13.53
C ASN A 29 5.05 0.20 12.32
N TYR A 30 5.59 -0.72 11.50
CA TYR A 30 6.28 -0.36 10.26
C TYR A 30 5.36 0.40 9.30
N ILE A 31 4.16 -0.13 9.03
CA ILE A 31 3.17 0.53 8.17
C ILE A 31 2.76 1.89 8.75
N ALA A 32 2.50 1.95 10.06
CA ALA A 32 2.11 3.18 10.74
C ALA A 32 3.20 4.26 10.62
N LYS A 33 4.48 3.91 10.78
CA LYS A 33 5.59 4.84 10.58
C LYS A 33 5.58 5.45 9.18
N HIS A 34 5.31 4.66 8.15
CA HIS A 34 5.25 5.13 6.77
C HIS A 34 4.01 5.98 6.47
N ILE A 35 2.88 5.73 7.15
CA ILE A 35 1.66 6.55 6.98
C ILE A 35 1.77 7.87 7.74
N PHE A 36 2.35 7.86 8.94
CA PHE A 36 2.37 9.02 9.82
C PHE A 36 3.64 9.86 9.70
N ASN A 37 4.70 9.34 9.05
CA ASN A 37 6.00 10.01 8.89
C ASN A 37 6.75 10.31 10.20
N PHE A 38 6.33 9.70 11.31
CA PHE A 38 7.06 9.70 12.58
C PHE A 38 7.00 8.30 13.22
N ARG A 39 7.92 8.01 14.13
CA ARG A 39 7.94 6.72 14.84
C ARG A 39 6.76 6.68 15.81
N ILE A 40 5.63 6.16 15.34
CA ILE A 40 4.43 5.92 16.14
C ILE A 40 4.22 4.43 16.33
N THR A 41 3.96 4.03 17.56
CA THR A 41 3.60 2.66 17.92
C THR A 41 2.09 2.49 17.97
N THR A 42 1.60 1.26 17.82
CA THR A 42 0.18 0.92 18.02
C THR A 42 -0.35 1.37 19.39
N LYS A 43 0.46 1.31 20.45
CA LYS A 43 0.12 1.82 21.78
C LYS A 43 -0.14 3.33 21.75
N GLN A 44 0.72 4.10 21.10
CA GLN A 44 0.55 5.54 20.93
C GLN A 44 -0.68 5.87 20.08
N ILE A 45 -0.99 5.09 19.03
CA ILE A 45 -2.21 5.27 18.24
C ILE A 45 -3.47 5.09 19.11
N LEU A 46 -3.51 4.04 19.94
CA LEU A 46 -4.63 3.80 20.86
C LEU A 46 -4.79 4.96 21.87
N LEU A 47 -3.68 5.47 22.40
CA LEU A 47 -3.69 6.64 23.27
C LEU A 47 -4.27 7.86 22.56
N ILE A 48 -3.80 8.18 21.34
CA ILE A 48 -4.32 9.30 20.53
C ILE A 48 -5.83 9.13 20.28
N TYR A 49 -6.27 7.93 19.91
CA TYR A 49 -7.69 7.65 19.69
C TYR A 49 -8.52 7.89 20.96
N SER A 50 -8.04 7.41 22.11
CA SER A 50 -8.69 7.65 23.40
C SER A 50 -8.76 9.14 23.77
N LEU A 51 -7.71 9.91 23.43
CA LEU A 51 -7.66 11.36 23.63
C LEU A 51 -8.67 12.08 22.73
N ILE A 52 -8.80 11.70 21.47
CA ILE A 52 -9.78 12.28 20.53
C ILE A 52 -11.22 12.02 21.02
N ILE A 53 -11.50 10.82 21.53
CA ILE A 53 -12.81 10.51 22.12
C ILE A 53 -13.08 11.40 23.34
N LYS A 54 -12.11 11.51 24.26
CA LYS A 54 -12.22 12.36 25.45
C LYS A 54 -12.35 13.84 25.10
N SER A 55 -11.62 14.33 24.10
CA SER A 55 -11.66 15.74 23.67
C SER A 55 -12.93 16.08 22.90
N LYS A 56 -13.60 15.10 22.26
CA LYS A 56 -14.96 15.28 21.75
C LYS A 56 -15.98 15.43 22.87
N ALA A 57 -15.73 14.83 24.04
CA ALA A 57 -16.55 15.01 25.25
C ALA A 57 -16.22 16.30 26.00
N THR A 58 -15.03 16.88 25.80
CA THR A 58 -14.58 18.13 26.43
C THR A 58 -13.74 18.93 25.44
N LEU A 59 -14.34 19.95 24.83
CA LEU A 59 -13.79 20.75 23.71
C LEU A 59 -12.55 21.61 24.06
N ASN A 60 -11.92 21.38 25.21
CA ASN A 60 -10.84 22.20 25.74
C ASN A 60 -9.53 21.41 25.82
N ASN A 61 -8.57 21.82 24.97
CA ASN A 61 -7.13 21.62 25.05
C ASN A 61 -6.64 20.60 26.09
N ILE A 62 -6.73 19.31 25.75
CA ILE A 62 -6.10 18.25 26.55
C ILE A 62 -4.62 18.19 26.15
N SER A 63 -3.74 18.67 27.03
CA SER A 63 -2.29 18.40 26.94
C SER A 63 -1.96 17.21 27.83
N TYR A 64 -1.18 16.26 27.33
CA TYR A 64 -0.74 15.09 28.12
C TYR A 64 0.79 14.97 28.05
N ASN A 65 1.43 15.12 29.20
CA ASN A 65 2.88 15.00 29.38
C ASN A 65 3.26 13.53 29.56
N HIS A 66 3.58 12.85 28.46
CA HIS A 66 4.48 11.70 28.52
C HIS A 66 5.46 11.76 27.33
N THR A 67 6.57 12.45 27.56
CA THR A 67 7.83 12.47 26.78
C THR A 67 7.79 12.87 25.30
N HIS A 68 6.62 12.93 24.66
CA HIS A 68 6.42 13.53 23.34
C HIS A 68 5.02 14.16 23.33
N ASN A 69 4.96 15.48 23.53
CA ASN A 69 3.69 16.21 23.70
C ASN A 69 2.91 16.20 22.37
N ILE A 70 1.92 15.32 22.28
CA ILE A 70 0.98 15.31 21.17
C ILE A 70 -0.06 16.41 21.43
N ILE A 71 0.00 17.48 20.65
CA ILE A 71 -0.97 18.58 20.69
C ILE A 71 -2.00 18.35 19.60
N LEU A 72 -3.29 18.39 19.96
CA LEU A 72 -4.38 18.31 18.99
C LEU A 72 -4.61 19.70 18.38
N GLU A 73 -4.34 19.85 17.09
CA GLU A 73 -4.64 21.09 16.37
C GLU A 73 -6.14 21.25 16.10
N ARG A 74 -6.64 22.49 16.15
CA ARG A 74 -8.04 22.83 15.89
C ARG A 74 -8.49 22.50 14.46
N LYS A 75 -7.57 22.51 13.50
CA LYS A 75 -7.82 22.15 12.09
C LYS A 75 -6.87 21.02 11.69
N PRO A 76 -7.31 19.75 11.76
CA PRO A 76 -6.43 18.65 11.39
C PRO A 76 -6.08 18.72 9.89
N CYS A 77 -4.79 18.72 9.58
CA CYS A 77 -4.29 18.57 8.22
C CYS A 77 -3.47 17.29 8.07
N ILE A 78 -3.58 16.63 6.92
CA ILE A 78 -2.75 15.47 6.60
C ILE A 78 -1.54 15.98 5.81
N LEU A 79 -0.40 16.12 6.48
CA LEU A 79 0.88 16.40 5.81
C LEU A 79 1.16 15.32 4.75
N ASN A 80 1.66 15.72 3.57
CA ASN A 80 2.02 14.83 2.46
C ASN A 80 0.90 13.85 2.05
N LEU A 81 -0.34 14.34 1.96
CA LEU A 81 -1.52 13.53 1.61
C LEU A 81 -1.32 12.70 0.33
N TYR A 82 -0.72 13.29 -0.71
CA TYR A 82 -0.46 12.60 -1.97
C TYR A 82 0.41 11.34 -1.80
N ASP A 83 1.56 11.47 -1.13
CA ASP A 83 2.49 10.37 -0.91
C ASP A 83 1.85 9.26 -0.07
N LYS A 84 1.05 9.65 0.93
CA LYS A 84 0.32 8.72 1.79
C LYS A 84 -0.74 7.96 0.99
N ILE A 85 -1.47 8.63 0.10
CA ILE A 85 -2.42 7.99 -0.81
C ILE A 85 -1.69 7.02 -1.75
N GLN A 86 -0.53 7.39 -2.30
CA GLN A 86 0.26 6.49 -3.15
C GLN A 86 0.77 5.27 -2.39
N TYR A 87 1.24 5.44 -1.16
CA TYR A 87 1.65 4.34 -0.29
C TYR A 87 0.47 3.41 0.01
N ILE A 88 -0.71 3.93 0.36
CA ILE A 88 -1.91 3.13 0.57
C ILE A 88 -2.29 2.39 -0.72
N LYS A 89 -2.25 3.07 -1.87
CA LYS A 89 -2.55 2.47 -3.17
C LYS A 89 -1.62 1.31 -3.53
N SER A 90 -0.39 1.31 -3.03
CA SER A 90 0.56 0.22 -3.26
C SER A 90 0.14 -1.12 -2.63
N PHE A 91 -0.81 -1.12 -1.69
CA PHE A 91 -1.37 -2.32 -1.08
C PHE A 91 -2.59 -2.87 -1.83
N TYR A 92 -3.14 -2.16 -2.81
CA TYR A 92 -4.27 -2.70 -3.58
C TYR A 92 -3.88 -3.99 -4.28
N LEU A 93 -4.79 -4.95 -4.23
CA LEU A 93 -4.64 -6.21 -4.92
C LEU A 93 -4.63 -5.92 -6.41
N LEU A 94 -3.52 -6.23 -7.08
CA LEU A 94 -3.35 -5.98 -8.49
C LEU A 94 -4.39 -6.79 -9.28
N LYS A 95 -5.40 -6.12 -9.84
CA LYS A 95 -6.38 -6.74 -10.72
C LYS A 95 -5.88 -6.68 -12.16
N LEU A 96 -5.54 -7.84 -12.68
CA LEU A 96 -4.94 -7.96 -14.00
C LEU A 96 -6.02 -7.93 -15.10
N ASN A 97 -5.90 -7.01 -16.04
CA ASN A 97 -6.68 -6.98 -17.27
C ASN A 97 -6.07 -7.97 -18.27
N LYS A 98 -6.69 -9.14 -18.39
CA LYS A 98 -6.21 -10.22 -19.26
C LYS A 98 -6.19 -9.85 -20.74
N ASN A 99 -7.15 -9.04 -21.20
CA ASN A 99 -7.22 -8.63 -22.61
C ASN A 99 -6.03 -7.74 -22.96
N ASN A 100 -5.75 -6.74 -22.12
CA ASN A 100 -4.61 -5.85 -22.32
C ASN A 100 -3.29 -6.61 -22.18
N LEU A 101 -3.19 -7.56 -21.24
CA LEU A 101 -2.00 -8.39 -21.10
C LEU A 101 -1.75 -9.24 -22.36
N ASN A 102 -2.79 -9.87 -22.92
CA ASN A 102 -2.68 -10.66 -24.14
C ASN A 102 -2.25 -9.82 -25.35
N HIS A 103 -2.78 -8.59 -25.48
CA HIS A 103 -2.32 -7.65 -26.50
C HIS A 103 -0.82 -7.38 -26.40
N TYR A 104 -0.29 -7.19 -25.18
CA TYR A 104 1.14 -6.96 -24.98
C TYR A 104 2.02 -8.20 -25.17
N LYS A 105 1.52 -9.40 -24.89
CA LYS A 105 2.22 -10.66 -25.19
C LYS A 105 2.44 -10.85 -26.68
N ASN A 106 1.51 -10.38 -27.52
CA ASN A 106 1.58 -10.50 -28.98
C ASN A 106 2.25 -9.29 -29.65
N ASN A 107 2.93 -8.42 -28.89
CA ASN A 107 3.56 -7.23 -29.43
C ASN A 107 4.82 -7.56 -30.22
N SER A 108 5.09 -6.82 -31.31
CA SER A 108 6.31 -6.98 -32.12
C SER A 108 7.60 -6.66 -31.36
N ASN A 109 7.52 -5.81 -30.32
CA ASN A 109 8.64 -5.56 -29.42
C ASN A 109 8.86 -6.76 -28.48
N GLN A 110 9.89 -7.54 -28.77
CA GLN A 110 10.26 -8.74 -28.00
C GLN A 110 10.47 -8.48 -26.51
N THR A 111 11.06 -7.34 -26.14
CA THR A 111 11.29 -7.01 -24.72
C THR A 111 9.96 -6.79 -24.01
N LEU A 112 9.02 -6.11 -24.67
CA LEU A 112 7.69 -5.85 -24.15
C LEU A 112 6.90 -7.15 -24.01
N ALA A 113 6.89 -7.98 -25.05
CA ALA A 113 6.25 -9.30 -25.03
C ALA A 113 6.83 -10.19 -23.91
N THR A 114 8.15 -10.21 -23.74
CA THR A 114 8.82 -10.95 -22.67
C THR A 114 8.36 -10.48 -21.29
N ILE A 115 8.30 -9.17 -21.05
CA ILE A 115 7.83 -8.62 -19.77
C ILE A 115 6.36 -8.98 -19.52
N ALA A 116 5.50 -8.94 -20.55
CA ALA A 116 4.10 -9.34 -20.45
C ALA A 116 3.95 -10.82 -20.04
N THR A 117 4.73 -11.71 -20.64
CA THR A 117 4.76 -13.14 -20.27
C THR A 117 5.26 -13.35 -18.84
N LEU A 118 6.28 -12.61 -18.40
CA LEU A 118 6.76 -12.68 -17.01
C LEU A 118 5.71 -12.20 -16.01
N VAL A 119 4.90 -11.20 -16.36
CA VAL A 119 3.76 -10.80 -15.54
C VAL A 119 2.76 -11.95 -15.41
N GLU A 120 2.38 -12.59 -16.52
CA GLU A 120 1.45 -13.73 -16.49
C GLU A 120 1.97 -14.85 -15.57
N ASN A 121 3.24 -15.22 -15.73
CA ASN A 121 3.90 -16.25 -14.91
C ASN A 121 3.89 -15.89 -13.42
N PHE A 122 4.16 -14.63 -13.08
CA PHE A 122 4.10 -14.17 -11.69
C PHE A 122 2.70 -14.37 -11.07
N PHE A 123 1.63 -14.15 -11.85
CA PHE A 123 0.26 -14.33 -11.39
C PHE A 123 -0.22 -15.78 -11.43
N SER A 124 0.36 -16.66 -12.27
CA SER A 124 0.05 -18.09 -12.27
C SER A 124 0.75 -18.86 -11.15
N GLU A 125 1.95 -18.42 -10.73
CA GLU A 125 2.67 -19.07 -9.61
C GLU A 125 1.88 -18.99 -8.29
N HIS A 126 1.81 -20.11 -7.56
CA HIS A 126 1.23 -20.16 -6.21
C HIS A 126 2.16 -19.54 -5.16
N ARG A 127 2.35 -18.21 -5.23
CA ARG A 127 3.03 -17.42 -4.20
C ARG A 127 2.06 -16.50 -3.47
N SER A 128 2.23 -16.40 -2.15
CA SER A 128 1.57 -15.39 -1.33
C SER A 128 2.21 -14.01 -1.55
N ASN A 129 1.45 -12.93 -1.28
CA ASN A 129 1.91 -11.53 -1.35
C ASN A 129 2.23 -10.97 -2.75
N LYS A 130 1.30 -11.11 -3.71
CA LYS A 130 1.41 -10.51 -5.05
C LYS A 130 1.10 -9.01 -5.03
N ASN A 131 2.14 -8.19 -5.02
CA ASN A 131 2.04 -6.72 -5.14
C ASN A 131 3.07 -6.17 -6.15
N LEU A 132 2.98 -4.87 -6.45
CA LEU A 132 3.81 -4.22 -7.48
C LEU A 132 5.31 -4.32 -7.18
N ARG A 133 5.69 -4.22 -5.90
CA ARG A 133 7.09 -4.34 -5.47
C ARG A 133 7.63 -5.75 -5.76
N THR A 134 6.88 -6.77 -5.37
CA THR A 134 7.27 -8.17 -5.60
C THR A 134 7.27 -8.53 -7.08
N LEU A 135 6.32 -8.00 -7.86
CA LEU A 135 6.27 -8.17 -9.32
C LEU A 135 7.49 -7.54 -9.99
N LYS A 136 7.84 -6.29 -9.64
CA LYS A 136 9.01 -5.61 -10.19
C LYS A 136 10.30 -6.36 -9.87
N SER A 137 10.43 -6.86 -8.63
CA SER A 137 11.57 -7.68 -8.24
C SER A 137 11.65 -8.99 -9.03
N TYR A 138 10.51 -9.66 -9.23
CA TYR A 138 10.42 -10.89 -10.02
C TYR A 138 10.86 -10.65 -11.48
N ILE A 139 10.28 -9.64 -12.14
CA ILE A 139 10.61 -9.31 -13.53
C ILE A 139 12.10 -8.98 -13.67
N ASN A 140 12.65 -8.12 -12.81
CA ASN A 140 14.07 -7.73 -12.89
C ASN A 140 15.01 -8.93 -12.72
N LEU A 141 14.69 -9.86 -11.82
CA LEU A 141 15.46 -11.08 -11.61
C LEU A 141 15.45 -11.98 -12.85
N HIS A 142 14.28 -12.14 -13.48
CA HIS A 142 14.15 -12.97 -14.69
C HIS A 142 14.77 -12.30 -15.92
N LEU A 143 14.61 -10.99 -16.11
CA LEU A 143 15.28 -10.25 -17.19
C LEU A 143 16.80 -10.35 -17.07
N LYS A 144 17.35 -10.24 -15.86
CA LYS A 144 18.79 -10.41 -15.63
C LYS A 144 19.27 -11.80 -16.04
N LYS A 145 18.49 -12.86 -15.74
CA LYS A 145 18.79 -14.24 -16.17
C LYS A 145 18.78 -14.40 -17.69
N LEU A 146 17.95 -13.63 -18.40
CA LEU A 146 17.86 -13.61 -19.86
C LEU A 146 18.94 -12.71 -20.52
N GLY A 147 19.87 -12.13 -19.75
CA GLY A 147 20.87 -11.19 -20.27
C GLY A 147 20.31 -9.80 -20.61
N ILE A 148 19.04 -9.52 -20.29
CA ILE A 148 18.40 -8.22 -20.54
C ILE A 148 18.67 -7.28 -19.36
N ASN A 149 19.33 -6.16 -19.62
CA ASN A 149 19.59 -5.17 -18.58
C ASN A 149 18.29 -4.46 -18.16
N TYR A 150 17.84 -4.78 -16.95
CA TYR A 150 16.58 -4.26 -16.38
C TYR A 150 16.54 -2.72 -16.24
N LYS A 151 17.69 -2.03 -16.21
CA LYS A 151 17.72 -0.56 -16.16
C LYS A 151 17.07 0.05 -17.40
N TYR A 152 17.24 -0.58 -18.56
CA TYR A 152 16.66 -0.13 -19.83
C TYR A 152 15.18 -0.52 -20.00
N THR A 153 14.67 -1.43 -19.16
CA THR A 153 13.28 -1.89 -19.27
C THR A 153 12.32 -1.17 -18.33
N ASN A 154 12.80 -0.28 -17.45
CA ASN A 154 11.96 0.41 -16.46
C ASN A 154 10.82 1.21 -17.12
N ARG A 155 11.09 1.92 -18.23
CA ARG A 155 10.06 2.66 -18.98
C ARG A 155 9.00 1.73 -19.56
N ILE A 156 9.41 0.60 -20.14
CA ILE A 156 8.52 -0.41 -20.71
C ILE A 156 7.66 -1.03 -19.61
N GLN A 157 8.26 -1.38 -18.46
CA GLN A 157 7.54 -1.90 -17.30
C GLN A 157 6.48 -0.90 -16.82
N HIS A 158 6.81 0.38 -16.68
CA HIS A 158 5.85 1.41 -16.26
C HIS A 158 4.68 1.55 -17.24
N GLN A 159 4.95 1.63 -18.54
CA GLN A 159 3.91 1.71 -19.57
C GLN A 159 3.02 0.46 -19.60
N LEU A 160 3.61 -0.72 -19.46
CA LEU A 160 2.85 -1.96 -19.42
C LEU A 160 1.96 -1.98 -18.17
N PHE A 161 2.51 -1.72 -16.98
CA PHE A 161 1.78 -1.74 -15.71
C PHE A 161 0.60 -0.77 -15.68
N SER A 162 0.75 0.44 -16.21
CA SER A 162 -0.36 1.41 -16.28
C SER A 162 -1.55 0.93 -17.12
N ASN A 163 -1.29 0.01 -18.05
CA ASN A 163 -2.29 -0.47 -19.00
C ASN A 163 -2.85 -1.84 -18.64
N ILE A 164 -2.12 -2.68 -17.91
CA ILE A 164 -2.60 -4.02 -17.51
C ILE A 164 -3.21 -4.06 -16.11
N PHE A 165 -2.91 -3.09 -15.24
CA PHE A 165 -3.54 -3.01 -13.93
C PHE A 165 -4.66 -2.00 -13.97
N LEU A 166 -5.87 -2.48 -13.73
CA LEU A 166 -7.01 -1.61 -13.50
C LEU A 166 -6.84 -0.99 -12.10
N HIS A 167 -6.73 0.33 -12.05
CA HIS A 167 -6.76 1.11 -10.81
C HIS A 167 -8.17 1.20 -10.24
#